data_AF-A0A9D5BSM4-F1
#
_entry.id   AF-A0A9D5BSM4-F1
#
_cell.length_a   1.000
_cell.length_b   1.000
_cell.length_c   1.000
_cell.angle_alpha   90.00
_cell.angle_beta   90.00
_cell.angle_gamma   90.00
#
_symmetry.space_group_name_H-M   'P 1'
#
loop_
_entity.id
_entity.type
_entity.pdbx_description
1 polymer ?
#
loop_
_entity_poly.entity_id
_entity_poly.type
_entity_poly.pdbx_seq_one_letter_code
_entity_poly.pdbx_strand_id
1 'polypeptide(L)'
;METNEHRTLTESLTSCYSDWVHDALDDIPDAFLITDPAIPGHPIVFASRGFLAMSGYASAEVLGRNARIFQGPGTSRRSVMEIREAIREERTLQISLLNYRRDGSPHWILFHLCPVFAPGDGHRHVAHFLSVQVPIPKRSRRTLVVSTTCRDALRMDADLGPDLAVDDSGLEVEEWREAGEREKEKAASVAGEIVSALARYGKLASRKRTGVVLPPLSSALNISLGRIKQSFVLTDPHLPDMPIVYASDGFSSLTGYSRHEVLGRNCRFLNGPGTDTKVLNLIRDNIKAEKASAVRLLNYRKDGSPFWNLLHISPVRNASGKIAFYVGVQIDEGSKSDEHGLSPEMRQLGAVGQVKVAVRSLSSGVGSSRFSS
;
A
#
# COMPACT_ATOMS: atom_id res chain seq x y z
N MET A 1 20.91 13.61 20.18
CA MET A 1 20.41 12.71 21.24
C MET A 1 18.91 12.59 21.05
N GLU A 2 18.50 12.06 19.89
CA GLU A 2 17.09 11.82 19.56
C GLU A 2 16.58 10.73 20.49
N THR A 3 15.48 11.03 21.17
CA THR A 3 14.98 10.30 22.33
C THR A 3 14.55 8.88 21.96
N ASN A 4 14.87 7.95 22.86
CA ASN A 4 14.58 6.52 22.77
C ASN A 4 13.10 6.20 22.43
N GLU A 5 12.18 7.15 22.67
CA GLU A 5 10.74 7.06 22.37
C GLU A 5 10.39 7.14 20.88
N HIS A 6 11.11 7.93 20.08
CA HIS A 6 10.84 8.01 18.63
C HIS A 6 11.25 6.72 17.91
N ARG A 7 12.31 6.06 18.41
CA ARG A 7 12.78 4.77 17.86
C ARG A 7 11.75 3.67 18.08
N THR A 8 11.13 3.60 19.26
CA THR A 8 10.11 2.58 19.57
C THR A 8 8.82 2.72 18.77
N LEU A 9 8.42 3.94 18.38
CA LEU A 9 7.19 4.17 17.59
C LEU A 9 7.37 3.76 16.13
N THR A 10 8.50 4.08 15.52
CA THR A 10 8.83 3.63 14.15
C THR A 10 9.09 2.12 14.12
N GLU A 11 9.71 1.58 15.17
CA GLU A 11 9.92 0.14 15.34
C GLU A 11 8.61 -0.63 15.57
N SER A 12 7.56 -0.01 16.13
CA SER A 12 6.27 -0.67 16.41
C SER A 12 5.59 -1.22 15.16
N LEU A 13 5.27 -0.36 14.18
CA LEU A 13 4.67 -0.80 12.90
C LEU A 13 5.63 -1.70 12.12
N THR A 14 6.90 -1.32 12.08
CA THR A 14 7.90 -2.11 11.36
C THR A 14 8.25 -3.40 12.11
N SER A 15 7.76 -3.66 13.32
CA SER A 15 7.92 -4.98 13.96
C SER A 15 6.99 -6.02 13.34
N CYS A 16 5.75 -5.64 13.03
CA CYS A 16 4.72 -6.49 12.45
C CYS A 16 4.66 -6.43 10.92
N TYR A 17 5.20 -5.37 10.31
CA TYR A 17 5.11 -5.14 8.87
C TYR A 17 6.45 -4.74 8.24
N SER A 18 6.57 -4.93 6.93
CA SER A 18 7.73 -4.50 6.16
C SER A 18 7.93 -2.99 6.26
N ASP A 19 9.17 -2.53 6.08
CA ASP A 19 9.50 -1.11 6.22
C ASP A 19 8.77 -0.24 5.18
N TRP A 20 8.33 -0.84 4.07
CA TRP A 20 7.50 -0.23 3.02
C TRP A 20 6.03 -0.04 3.37
N VAL A 21 5.58 -0.53 4.53
CA VAL A 21 4.19 -0.37 4.97
C VAL A 21 3.83 1.11 5.11
N HIS A 22 4.78 1.95 5.54
CA HIS A 22 4.58 3.39 5.68
C HIS A 22 4.24 4.03 4.34
N ASP A 23 5.02 3.75 3.29
CA ASP A 23 4.80 4.30 1.96
C ASP A 23 3.45 3.84 1.38
N ALA A 24 3.12 2.56 1.54
CA ALA A 24 1.86 2.02 1.04
C ALA A 24 0.63 2.58 1.76
N LEU A 25 0.74 2.90 3.06
CA LEU A 25 -0.30 3.57 3.82
C LEU A 25 -0.36 5.07 3.49
N ASP A 26 0.79 5.69 3.20
CA ASP A 26 0.89 7.10 2.81
C ASP A 26 0.23 7.41 1.46
N ASP A 27 0.17 6.42 0.55
CA ASP A 27 -0.51 6.51 -0.74
C ASP A 27 -2.05 6.50 -0.62
N ILE A 28 -2.59 6.08 0.53
CA ILE A 28 -4.04 6.05 0.78
C ILE A 28 -4.49 7.46 1.18
N PRO A 29 -5.36 8.12 0.39
CA PRO A 29 -5.70 9.52 0.59
C PRO A 29 -6.69 9.77 1.75
N ASP A 30 -7.37 8.72 2.22
CA ASP A 30 -8.39 8.83 3.26
C ASP A 30 -7.79 9.10 4.66
N ALA A 31 -8.63 9.64 5.56
CA ALA A 31 -8.22 9.97 6.90
C ALA A 31 -8.31 8.76 7.84
N PHE A 32 -7.16 8.23 8.24
CA PHE A 32 -7.06 7.15 9.22
C PHE A 32 -5.81 7.26 10.12
N LEU A 33 -5.88 6.55 11.25
CA LEU A 33 -4.81 6.38 12.23
C LEU A 33 -4.61 4.90 12.56
N ILE A 34 -3.37 4.52 12.88
CA ILE A 34 -3.03 3.21 13.46
C ILE A 34 -2.45 3.43 14.84
N THR A 35 -2.94 2.69 15.83
CA THR A 35 -2.44 2.70 17.21
C THR A 35 -1.92 1.32 17.61
N ASP A 36 -0.90 1.28 18.45
CA ASP A 36 -0.33 0.04 18.99
C ASP A 36 -0.82 -0.23 20.41
N PRO A 37 -1.64 -1.27 20.65
CA PRO A 37 -2.11 -1.63 21.99
C PRO A 37 -1.02 -2.28 22.87
N ALA A 38 0.08 -2.77 22.30
CA ALA A 38 1.20 -3.34 23.07
C ALA A 38 2.01 -2.26 23.81
N ILE A 39 1.92 -1.00 23.37
CA ILE A 39 2.59 0.12 24.02
C ILE A 39 1.62 0.79 25.02
N PRO A 40 2.03 1.02 26.29
CA PRO A 40 1.20 1.68 27.29
C PRO A 40 0.59 2.99 26.79
N GLY A 41 -0.72 3.13 26.98
CA GLY A 41 -1.45 4.32 26.56
C GLY A 41 -1.89 4.31 25.09
N HIS A 42 -1.69 3.21 24.36
CA HIS A 42 -2.14 2.99 22.97
C HIS A 42 -1.79 4.18 22.06
N PRO A 43 -0.48 4.48 21.92
CA PRO A 43 -0.05 5.62 21.13
C PRO A 43 -0.37 5.43 19.65
N ILE A 44 -0.56 6.55 18.97
CA ILE A 44 -0.65 6.61 17.51
C ILE A 44 0.75 6.34 16.95
N VAL A 45 0.86 5.30 16.15
CA VAL A 45 2.10 4.88 15.49
C VAL A 45 2.11 5.24 14.00
N PHE A 46 0.94 5.52 13.42
CA PHE A 46 0.82 6.09 12.08
C PHE A 46 -0.37 7.03 11.97
N ALA A 47 -0.17 8.13 11.24
CA ALA A 47 -1.20 9.07 10.86
C ALA A 47 -1.11 9.37 9.36
N SER A 48 -2.17 9.03 8.63
CA SER A 48 -2.26 9.26 7.18
C SER A 48 -2.20 10.75 6.82
N ARG A 49 -1.75 11.05 5.60
CA ARG A 49 -1.79 12.41 5.05
C ARG A 49 -3.20 12.99 5.02
N GLY A 50 -4.19 12.15 4.68
CA GLY A 50 -5.60 12.52 4.73
C GLY A 50 -6.04 12.96 6.14
N PHE A 51 -5.61 12.25 7.17
CA PHE A 51 -5.90 12.62 8.56
C PHE A 51 -5.22 13.93 8.96
N LEU A 52 -3.95 14.13 8.63
CA LEU A 52 -3.22 15.35 8.96
C LEU A 52 -3.85 16.58 8.28
N ALA A 53 -4.20 16.45 6.99
CA ALA A 53 -4.89 17.51 6.26
C ALA A 53 -6.29 17.82 6.82
N MET A 54 -7.04 16.80 7.23
CA MET A 54 -8.37 16.95 7.83
C MET A 54 -8.29 17.57 9.23
N SER A 55 -7.39 17.11 10.09
CA SER A 55 -7.30 17.53 11.49
C SER A 55 -6.54 18.83 11.69
N GLY A 56 -5.65 19.19 10.76
CA GLY A 56 -4.77 20.36 10.85
C GLY A 56 -3.57 20.18 11.78
N TYR A 57 -3.40 19.01 12.39
CA TYR A 57 -2.24 18.72 13.25
C TYR A 57 -1.02 18.35 12.40
N ALA A 58 0.17 18.73 12.88
CA ALA A 58 1.41 18.24 12.29
C ALA A 58 1.69 16.78 12.73
N SER A 59 2.36 16.00 11.88
CA SER A 59 2.72 14.61 12.18
C SER A 59 3.45 14.47 13.53
N ALA A 60 4.40 15.37 13.82
CA ALA A 60 5.16 15.40 15.07
C ALA A 60 4.30 15.68 16.33
N GLU A 61 3.14 16.32 16.18
CA GLU A 61 2.21 16.56 17.30
C GLU A 61 1.31 15.34 17.58
N VAL A 62 1.15 14.45 16.60
CA VAL A 62 0.22 13.32 16.63
C VAL A 62 0.91 12.01 17.01
N LEU A 63 2.05 11.72 16.37
CA LEU A 63 2.76 10.46 16.60
C LEU A 63 3.21 10.33 18.06
N GLY A 64 3.02 9.15 18.63
CA GLY A 64 3.32 8.86 20.04
C GLY A 64 2.27 9.31 21.04
N ARG A 65 1.28 10.11 20.62
CA ARG A 65 0.18 10.54 21.49
C ARG A 65 -0.96 9.54 21.46
N ASN A 66 -1.77 9.51 22.50
CA ASN A 66 -3.05 8.80 22.46
C ASN A 66 -4.08 9.62 21.68
N ALA A 67 -4.94 8.96 20.90
CA ALA A 67 -5.98 9.61 20.09
C ALA A 67 -6.99 10.48 20.87
N ARG A 68 -7.01 10.43 22.21
CA ARG A 68 -7.77 11.35 23.05
C ARG A 68 -7.40 12.82 22.86
N ILE A 69 -6.23 13.14 22.27
CA ILE A 69 -5.81 14.53 22.02
C ILE A 69 -6.75 15.29 21.08
N PHE A 70 -7.57 14.59 20.28
CA PHE A 70 -8.55 15.20 19.38
C PHE A 70 -9.90 15.47 20.05
N GLN A 71 -10.08 15.05 21.29
CA GLN A 71 -11.30 15.27 22.07
C GLN A 71 -11.26 16.65 22.72
N GLY A 72 -12.42 17.24 22.97
CA GLY A 72 -12.55 18.54 23.62
C GLY A 72 -13.82 18.66 24.45
N PRO A 73 -14.18 19.88 24.90
CA PRO A 73 -15.25 20.10 25.87
C PRO A 73 -16.63 19.54 25.45
N GLY A 74 -16.93 19.58 24.15
CA GLY A 74 -18.18 19.07 23.57
C GLY A 74 -18.14 17.60 23.19
N THR A 75 -17.00 16.91 23.32
CA THR A 75 -16.92 15.48 22.99
C THR A 75 -17.70 14.66 24.01
N SER A 76 -18.70 13.90 23.52
CA SER A 76 -19.58 13.10 24.38
C SER A 76 -18.82 12.03 25.17
N ARG A 77 -18.95 12.08 26.51
CA ARG A 77 -18.38 11.06 27.41
C ARG A 77 -18.92 9.67 27.14
N ARG A 78 -20.19 9.56 26.73
CA ARG A 78 -20.83 8.30 26.36
C ARG A 78 -20.14 7.67 25.15
N SER A 79 -19.92 8.45 24.10
CA SER A 79 -19.22 7.99 22.90
C SER A 79 -17.79 7.53 23.21
N VAL A 80 -17.08 8.29 24.08
CA VAL A 80 -15.74 7.90 24.53
C VAL A 80 -15.74 6.59 25.32
N MET A 81 -16.76 6.37 26.16
CA MET A 81 -16.92 5.13 26.91
C MET A 81 -17.20 3.95 25.96
N GLU A 82 -18.08 4.12 24.97
CA GLU A 82 -18.37 3.09 23.96
C GLU A 82 -17.12 2.69 23.14
N ILE A 83 -16.27 3.67 22.80
CA ILE A 83 -14.96 3.41 22.16
C ILE A 83 -14.04 2.62 23.08
N ARG A 84 -13.96 2.99 24.37
CA ARG A 84 -13.11 2.30 25.35
C ARG A 84 -13.55 0.84 25.53
N GLU A 85 -14.84 0.59 25.60
CA GLU A 85 -15.39 -0.77 25.70
C GLU A 85 -15.11 -1.58 24.42
N ALA A 86 -15.25 -0.98 23.23
CA ALA A 86 -14.93 -1.67 21.99
C ALA A 86 -13.45 -2.08 21.88
N ILE A 87 -12.53 -1.23 22.38
CA ILE A 87 -11.11 -1.54 22.47
C ILE A 87 -10.88 -2.69 23.46
N ARG A 88 -11.51 -2.66 24.63
CA ARG A 88 -11.41 -3.70 25.67
C ARG A 88 -11.93 -5.06 25.17
N GLU A 89 -12.97 -5.04 24.35
CA GLU A 89 -13.63 -6.23 23.79
C GLU A 89 -13.05 -6.67 22.45
N GLU A 90 -12.02 -5.98 21.93
CA GLU A 90 -11.39 -6.28 20.65
C GLU A 90 -12.41 -6.40 19.50
N ARG A 91 -13.37 -5.47 19.44
CA ARG A 91 -14.44 -5.49 18.44
C ARG A 91 -14.46 -4.24 17.57
N THR A 92 -15.02 -4.39 16.38
CA THR A 92 -15.31 -3.29 15.47
C THR A 92 -16.39 -2.38 16.05
N LEU A 93 -16.25 -1.06 15.85
CA LEU A 93 -17.22 -0.04 16.28
C LEU A 93 -17.36 1.03 15.19
N GLN A 94 -18.59 1.48 14.96
CA GLN A 94 -18.90 2.70 14.20
C GLN A 94 -19.69 3.65 15.09
N ILE A 95 -19.21 4.88 15.24
CA ILE A 95 -19.88 5.89 16.07
C ILE A 95 -19.66 7.29 15.53
N SER A 96 -20.66 8.18 15.66
CA SER A 96 -20.48 9.60 15.36
C SER A 96 -19.79 10.28 16.55
N LEU A 97 -18.70 10.99 16.28
CA LEU A 97 -17.83 11.59 17.30
C LEU A 97 -17.54 13.05 16.94
N LEU A 98 -17.60 13.93 17.94
CA LEU A 98 -17.18 15.32 17.82
C LEU A 98 -15.70 15.43 18.21
N ASN A 99 -14.86 15.74 17.22
CA ASN A 99 -13.43 15.98 17.40
C ASN A 99 -13.10 17.46 17.16
N TYR A 100 -11.93 17.87 17.62
CA TYR A 100 -11.42 19.23 17.49
C TYR A 100 -10.19 19.23 16.58
N ARG A 101 -10.15 20.18 15.66
CA ARG A 101 -8.97 20.43 14.82
C ARG A 101 -7.89 21.15 15.60
N ARG A 102 -6.71 21.27 15.01
CA ARG A 102 -5.57 21.94 15.64
C ARG A 102 -5.82 23.40 16.01
N ASP A 103 -6.68 24.09 15.26
CA ASP A 103 -7.13 25.47 15.51
C ASP A 103 -8.22 25.58 16.59
N GLY A 104 -8.68 24.46 17.16
CA GLY A 104 -9.75 24.40 18.14
C GLY A 104 -11.14 24.36 17.53
N SER A 105 -11.28 24.34 16.21
CA SER A 105 -12.57 24.23 15.55
C SER A 105 -13.17 22.82 15.73
N PRO A 106 -14.43 22.70 16.18
CA PRO A 106 -15.11 21.41 16.27
C PRO A 106 -15.53 20.89 14.89
N HIS A 107 -15.46 19.57 14.70
CA HIS A 107 -15.99 18.89 13.52
C HIS A 107 -16.48 17.48 13.84
N TRP A 108 -17.63 17.11 13.25
CA TRP A 108 -18.18 15.77 13.35
C TRP A 108 -17.51 14.80 12.39
N ILE A 109 -17.19 13.62 12.88
CA ILE A 109 -16.72 12.48 12.09
C ILE A 109 -17.56 11.24 12.39
N LEU A 110 -17.67 10.37 11.39
CA LEU A 110 -17.89 8.96 11.63
C LEU A 110 -16.54 8.34 11.99
N PHE A 111 -16.45 7.81 13.20
CA PHE A 111 -15.31 7.06 13.69
C PHE A 111 -15.57 5.56 13.49
N HIS A 112 -14.82 4.92 12.60
CA HIS A 112 -14.84 3.48 12.37
C HIS A 112 -13.56 2.86 12.94
N LEU A 113 -13.69 2.14 14.04
CA LEU A 113 -12.61 1.43 14.70
C LEU A 113 -12.68 -0.06 14.33
N CYS A 114 -11.55 -0.66 13.95
CA CYS A 114 -11.44 -2.10 13.79
C CYS A 114 -10.10 -2.64 14.34
N PRO A 115 -10.12 -3.77 15.07
CA PRO A 115 -8.91 -4.48 15.45
C PRO A 115 -8.24 -5.10 14.22
N VAL A 116 -6.91 -4.99 14.15
CA VAL A 116 -6.06 -5.64 13.15
C VAL A 116 -5.25 -6.71 13.85
N PHE A 117 -5.46 -7.96 13.44
CA PHE A 117 -4.84 -9.13 14.07
C PHE A 117 -3.48 -9.45 13.44
N ALA A 118 -2.56 -10.00 14.25
CA ALA A 118 -1.26 -10.43 13.77
C ALA A 118 -1.37 -11.55 12.71
N PRO A 119 -0.51 -11.56 11.67
CA PRO A 119 -0.50 -12.62 10.66
C PRO A 119 0.19 -13.89 11.18
N GLY A 120 -0.57 -14.97 11.37
CA GLY A 120 -0.03 -16.32 11.64
C GLY A 120 -0.50 -16.98 12.94
N ASP A 121 -1.18 -16.26 13.80
CA ASP A 121 -1.47 -16.65 15.20
C ASP A 121 -2.88 -17.24 15.38
N GLY A 122 -3.61 -17.49 14.29
CA GLY A 122 -5.03 -17.86 14.36
C GLY A 122 -5.91 -16.77 14.99
N HIS A 123 -5.60 -15.50 14.74
CA HIS A 123 -6.33 -14.32 15.27
C HIS A 123 -6.32 -14.20 16.80
N ARG A 124 -5.33 -14.75 17.50
CA ARG A 124 -5.31 -14.77 18.97
C ARG A 124 -5.01 -13.43 19.65
N HIS A 125 -4.36 -12.48 18.97
CA HIS A 125 -3.98 -11.19 19.55
C HIS A 125 -4.11 -10.05 18.54
N VAL A 126 -4.62 -8.90 19.02
CA VAL A 126 -4.68 -7.65 18.24
C VAL A 126 -3.28 -7.06 18.14
N ALA A 127 -2.76 -6.97 16.91
CA ALA A 127 -1.48 -6.32 16.64
C ALA A 127 -1.63 -4.80 16.70
N HIS A 128 -2.71 -4.26 16.11
CA HIS A 128 -2.97 -2.83 16.08
C HIS A 128 -4.47 -2.54 16.07
N PHE A 129 -4.85 -1.31 16.42
CA PHE A 129 -6.17 -0.79 16.10
C PHE A 129 -6.07 0.19 14.94
N LEU A 130 -6.92 -0.02 13.93
CA LEU A 130 -7.11 0.90 12.83
C LEU A 130 -8.36 1.75 13.10
N SER A 131 -8.25 3.06 12.92
CA SER A 131 -9.41 3.96 12.94
C SER A 131 -9.50 4.76 11.66
N VAL A 132 -10.62 4.64 10.95
CA VAL A 132 -10.97 5.45 9.77
C VAL A 132 -11.94 6.55 10.20
N GLN A 133 -11.70 7.76 9.73
CA GLN A 133 -12.43 8.96 10.10
C GLN A 133 -13.04 9.61 8.86
N VAL A 134 -14.36 9.64 8.78
CA VAL A 134 -15.07 10.25 7.65
C VAL A 134 -15.81 11.50 8.14
N PRO A 135 -15.49 12.72 7.64
CA PRO A 135 -16.21 13.93 8.02
C PRO A 135 -17.72 13.81 7.76
N ILE A 136 -18.53 14.21 8.74
CA ILE A 136 -19.99 14.29 8.60
C ILE A 136 -20.34 15.73 8.21
N PRO A 137 -20.77 15.99 6.96
CA PRO A 137 -21.02 17.34 6.47
C PRO A 137 -22.19 18.00 7.21
N LYS A 138 -22.16 19.33 7.31
CA LYS A 138 -23.34 20.12 7.69
C LYS A 138 -24.43 19.87 6.64
N ARG A 139 -25.54 19.24 7.03
CA ARG A 139 -26.72 19.21 6.16
C ARG A 139 -27.29 20.62 6.14
N SER A 140 -27.18 21.31 5.01
CA SER A 140 -27.96 22.53 4.79
C SER A 140 -29.42 22.16 5.01
N ARG A 141 -30.12 22.84 5.92
CA ARG A 141 -31.58 22.86 5.89
C ARG A 141 -31.93 23.23 4.45
N ARG A 142 -32.52 22.29 3.69
CA ARG A 142 -33.26 22.71 2.50
C ARG A 142 -34.33 23.62 3.07
N THR A 143 -34.25 24.91 2.77
CA THR A 143 -35.39 25.81 2.92
C THR A 143 -36.47 25.17 2.05
N LEU A 144 -37.36 24.41 2.68
CA LEU A 144 -38.64 24.07 2.07
C LEU A 144 -39.28 25.42 1.83
N VAL A 145 -39.19 25.91 0.59
CA VAL A 145 -40.14 26.89 0.09
C VAL A 145 -41.46 26.15 0.15
N VAL A 146 -42.17 26.30 1.27
CA VAL A 146 -43.57 25.93 1.36
C VAL A 146 -44.26 26.81 0.33
N SER A 147 -44.59 26.20 -0.81
CA SER A 147 -45.51 26.80 -1.78
C SER A 147 -46.77 27.17 -1.00
N THR A 148 -46.99 28.47 -0.79
CA THR A 148 -48.17 29.03 -0.17
C THR A 148 -49.37 28.83 -1.09
N THR A 149 -49.92 27.62 -1.09
CA THR A 149 -51.26 27.32 -1.62
C THR A 149 -51.98 26.39 -0.65
N CYS A 150 -52.09 26.82 0.60
CA CYS A 150 -53.18 26.47 1.50
C CYS A 150 -53.43 27.69 2.38
N ARG A 151 -54.24 28.60 1.84
CA ARG A 151 -54.94 29.62 2.59
C ARG A 151 -56.04 28.88 3.35
N ASP A 152 -56.00 28.86 4.68
CA ASP A 152 -57.14 29.21 5.54
C ASP A 152 -56.94 28.84 7.02
N ALA A 153 -57.36 29.80 7.85
CA ALA A 153 -57.73 29.69 9.27
C ALA A 153 -56.62 29.42 10.30
N LEU A 154 -56.11 30.51 10.91
CA LEU A 154 -56.54 30.95 12.25
C LEU A 154 -55.76 32.23 12.64
N ARG A 155 -56.51 33.33 12.81
CA ARG A 155 -56.07 34.52 13.54
C ARG A 155 -56.11 34.22 15.03
N MET A 156 -55.07 34.58 15.78
CA MET A 156 -55.17 35.18 17.12
C MET A 156 -53.87 35.95 17.44
N ASP A 157 -54.03 37.27 17.48
CA ASP A 157 -53.39 38.35 18.22
C ASP A 157 -51.90 38.29 18.64
N ALA A 158 -51.21 39.34 18.21
CA ALA A 158 -49.92 39.81 18.67
C ALA A 158 -50.08 40.65 19.94
N ASP A 159 -49.22 40.43 20.94
CA ASP A 159 -48.61 41.53 21.69
C ASP A 159 -47.35 41.03 22.40
N LEU A 160 -46.25 41.78 22.25
CA LEU A 160 -45.04 41.90 23.09
C LEU A 160 -43.85 42.32 22.19
N GLY A 161 -43.44 43.57 22.40
CA GLY A 161 -42.58 44.38 21.53
C GLY A 161 -41.09 44.01 21.48
N PRO A 162 -40.31 44.78 20.68
CA PRO A 162 -38.90 44.54 20.46
C PRO A 162 -38.10 45.23 21.57
N ASP A 163 -37.23 44.50 22.26
CA ASP A 163 -35.95 44.99 22.80
C ASP A 163 -35.42 44.03 23.86
N LEU A 164 -34.58 43.08 23.44
CA LEU A 164 -33.37 42.71 24.14
C LEU A 164 -32.37 42.26 23.08
N ALA A 165 -31.50 43.19 22.67
CA ALA A 165 -30.25 42.85 22.02
C ALA A 165 -29.42 42.07 23.05
N VAL A 166 -29.61 40.75 23.08
CA VAL A 166 -28.71 39.84 23.77
C VAL A 166 -27.46 39.79 22.90
N ASP A 167 -26.36 40.27 23.48
CA ASP A 167 -25.01 40.13 22.95
C ASP A 167 -24.77 38.63 22.64
N ASP A 168 -24.84 38.27 21.36
CA ASP A 168 -24.65 36.92 20.84
C ASP A 168 -23.15 36.60 20.84
N SER A 169 -22.54 36.61 22.01
CA SER A 169 -21.35 35.80 22.26
C SER A 169 -21.78 34.36 22.54
N GLY A 170 -22.60 33.82 21.64
CA GLY A 170 -23.03 32.43 21.65
C GLY A 170 -21.83 31.55 21.36
N LEU A 171 -21.37 30.80 22.36
CA LEU A 171 -20.62 29.58 22.11
C LEU A 171 -21.50 28.72 21.18
N GLU A 172 -21.23 28.73 19.88
CA GLU A 172 -21.92 27.87 18.91
C GLU A 172 -21.76 26.41 19.37
N VAL A 173 -22.75 25.89 20.08
CA VAL A 173 -22.80 24.48 20.44
C VAL A 173 -23.04 23.73 19.14
N GLU A 174 -22.01 23.10 18.59
CA GLU A 174 -22.14 22.27 17.38
C GLU A 174 -23.26 21.24 17.58
N GLU A 175 -24.34 21.38 16.82
CA GLU A 175 -25.47 20.45 16.83
C GLU A 175 -24.99 19.02 16.58
N TRP A 176 -25.55 18.07 17.32
CA TRP A 176 -25.28 16.65 17.16
C TRP A 176 -25.54 16.20 15.72
N ARG A 177 -24.57 15.50 15.12
CA ARG A 177 -24.70 14.89 13.79
C ARG A 177 -24.54 13.39 13.85
N GLU A 178 -25.37 12.72 13.07
CA GLU A 178 -25.29 11.28 12.85
C GLU A 178 -24.87 10.97 11.41
N ALA A 179 -23.96 10.02 11.26
CA ALA A 179 -23.48 9.55 9.97
C ALA A 179 -24.58 8.80 9.20
N GLY A 180 -24.73 9.12 7.91
CA GLY A 180 -25.61 8.37 7.01
C GLY A 180 -24.94 7.10 6.49
N GLU A 181 -25.71 6.33 5.70
CA GLU A 181 -25.24 5.06 5.14
C GLU A 181 -24.01 5.24 4.23
N ARG A 182 -23.96 6.35 3.49
CA ARG A 182 -22.84 6.68 2.61
C ARG A 182 -21.53 6.83 3.38
N GLU A 183 -21.55 7.54 4.51
CA GLU A 183 -20.36 7.69 5.35
C GLU A 183 -19.94 6.33 5.93
N LYS A 184 -20.90 5.48 6.33
CA LYS A 184 -20.64 4.13 6.88
C LYS A 184 -20.04 3.17 5.87
N GLU A 185 -20.59 3.11 4.65
CA GLU A 185 -20.05 2.31 3.55
C GLU A 185 -18.64 2.77 3.17
N LYS A 186 -18.44 4.09 3.07
CA LYS A 186 -17.10 4.64 2.79
C LYS A 186 -16.10 4.20 3.85
N ALA A 187 -16.44 4.36 5.12
CA ALA A 187 -15.54 4.00 6.22
C ALA A 187 -15.19 2.50 6.20
N ALA A 188 -16.17 1.62 5.97
CA ALA A 188 -15.94 0.19 5.89
C ALA A 188 -15.09 -0.21 4.66
N SER A 189 -15.34 0.40 3.50
CA SER A 189 -14.55 0.17 2.28
C SER A 189 -13.09 0.55 2.47
N VAL A 190 -12.83 1.75 3.01
CA VAL A 190 -11.48 2.23 3.30
C VAL A 190 -10.79 1.34 4.34
N ALA A 191 -11.50 0.91 5.38
CA ALA A 191 -10.93 0.00 6.37
C ALA A 191 -10.50 -1.34 5.73
N GLY A 192 -11.32 -1.91 4.85
CA GLY A 192 -10.99 -3.12 4.10
C GLY A 192 -9.76 -2.97 3.20
N GLU A 193 -9.61 -1.82 2.54
CA GLU A 193 -8.43 -1.49 1.72
C GLU A 193 -7.15 -1.43 2.58
N ILE A 194 -7.20 -0.74 3.72
CA ILE A 194 -6.06 -0.59 4.63
C ILE A 194 -5.70 -1.94 5.26
N VAL A 195 -6.67 -2.71 5.75
CA VAL A 195 -6.42 -4.06 6.29
C VAL A 195 -5.80 -4.95 5.22
N SER A 196 -6.26 -4.86 3.97
CA SER A 196 -5.66 -5.58 2.85
C SER A 196 -4.21 -5.11 2.57
N ALA A 197 -3.92 -3.81 2.71
CA ALA A 197 -2.57 -3.28 2.59
C ALA A 197 -1.66 -3.82 3.70
N LEU A 198 -2.09 -3.72 4.96
CA LEU A 198 -1.36 -4.26 6.11
C LEU A 198 -1.10 -5.77 5.95
N ALA A 199 -2.09 -6.54 5.47
CA ALA A 199 -1.92 -7.97 5.20
C ALA A 199 -0.87 -8.25 4.11
N ARG A 200 -0.81 -7.44 3.03
CA ARG A 200 0.21 -7.56 1.97
C ARG A 200 1.63 -7.31 2.49
N TYR A 201 1.78 -6.41 3.46
CA TYR A 201 3.07 -6.02 4.02
C TYR A 201 3.38 -6.70 5.36
N GLY A 202 2.52 -7.61 5.84
CA GLY A 202 2.74 -8.37 7.08
C GLY A 202 4.07 -9.13 7.04
N LYS A 203 4.91 -8.91 8.06
CA LYS A 203 6.07 -9.76 8.37
C LYS A 203 5.52 -11.06 8.93
N LEU A 204 4.99 -11.92 8.04
CA LEU A 204 4.63 -13.29 8.36
C LEU A 204 5.78 -13.89 9.17
N ALA A 205 5.50 -14.47 10.34
CA ALA A 205 6.49 -15.02 11.27
C ALA A 205 7.41 -16.07 10.60
N SER A 206 8.41 -15.58 9.88
CA SER A 206 9.59 -16.24 9.33
C SER A 206 10.37 -15.22 8.49
N ARG A 207 11.32 -14.59 9.17
CA ARG A 207 12.63 -14.12 8.66
C ARG A 207 12.79 -14.01 7.13
N LYS A 208 13.13 -12.78 6.72
CA LYS A 208 13.80 -12.32 5.49
C LYS A 208 12.89 -11.99 4.31
N ARG A 209 12.64 -10.69 4.14
CA ARG A 209 12.56 -10.04 2.82
C ARG A 209 12.90 -8.56 2.90
N THR A 210 14.14 -8.27 2.56
CA THR A 210 14.53 -6.99 1.96
C THR A 210 13.94 -6.92 0.55
N GLY A 211 13.32 -5.81 0.15
CA GLY A 211 12.95 -5.62 -1.25
C GLY A 211 11.92 -4.53 -1.53
N VAL A 212 12.34 -3.59 -2.36
CA VAL A 212 11.60 -2.54 -3.09
C VAL A 212 10.14 -2.92 -3.44
N VAL A 213 9.20 -1.99 -3.25
CA VAL A 213 7.81 -2.12 -3.72
C VAL A 213 7.79 -2.11 -5.25
N LEU A 214 7.31 -3.22 -5.84
CA LEU A 214 7.21 -3.39 -7.28
C LEU A 214 5.75 -3.21 -7.72
N PRO A 215 5.47 -2.40 -8.76
CA PRO A 215 4.14 -2.35 -9.35
C PRO A 215 3.75 -3.73 -9.89
N PRO A 216 2.52 -4.22 -9.62
CA PRO A 216 2.10 -5.56 -10.04
C PRO A 216 2.01 -5.64 -11.57
N LEU A 217 2.61 -6.69 -12.15
CA LEU A 217 2.39 -7.02 -13.56
C LEU A 217 0.92 -7.39 -13.79
N SER A 218 0.37 -7.01 -14.95
CA SER A 218 -1.00 -7.36 -15.29
C SER A 218 -1.21 -8.88 -15.29
N SER A 219 -2.41 -9.33 -14.92
CA SER A 219 -2.74 -10.76 -14.86
C SER A 219 -2.50 -11.45 -16.22
N ALA A 220 -2.80 -10.78 -17.32
CA ALA A 220 -2.55 -11.27 -18.68
C ALA A 220 -1.04 -11.44 -18.99
N LEU A 221 -0.19 -10.54 -18.49
CA LEU A 221 1.27 -10.69 -18.59
C LEU A 221 1.74 -11.90 -17.80
N ASN A 222 1.32 -12.01 -16.55
CA ASN A 222 1.71 -13.10 -15.66
C ASN A 222 1.33 -14.47 -16.23
N ILE A 223 0.12 -14.61 -16.79
CA ILE A 223 -0.33 -15.85 -17.45
C ILE A 223 0.53 -16.17 -18.67
N SER A 224 0.85 -15.17 -19.49
CA SER A 224 1.64 -15.36 -20.71
C SER A 224 3.08 -15.77 -20.38
N LEU A 225 3.70 -15.11 -19.41
CA LEU A 225 5.05 -15.41 -18.94
C LEU A 225 5.13 -16.79 -18.27
N GLY A 226 4.09 -17.19 -17.53
CA GLY A 226 4.03 -18.49 -16.85
C GLY A 226 4.03 -19.72 -17.78
N ARG A 227 3.78 -19.53 -19.08
CA ARG A 227 3.85 -20.61 -20.08
C ARG A 227 5.28 -20.92 -20.53
N ILE A 228 6.21 -19.99 -20.34
CA ILE A 228 7.60 -20.10 -20.78
C ILE A 228 8.36 -20.99 -19.79
N LYS A 229 8.87 -22.13 -20.27
CA LYS A 229 9.51 -23.16 -19.43
C LYS A 229 10.97 -22.86 -19.08
N GLN A 230 11.64 -21.99 -19.83
CA GLN A 230 13.04 -21.65 -19.60
C GLN A 230 13.24 -20.88 -18.27
N SER A 231 14.45 -20.94 -17.71
CA SER A 231 14.81 -20.09 -16.58
C SER A 231 15.00 -18.65 -17.05
N PHE A 232 14.15 -17.74 -16.58
CA PHE A 232 14.32 -16.32 -16.83
C PHE A 232 13.75 -15.46 -15.72
N VAL A 233 14.22 -14.21 -15.70
CA VAL A 233 13.68 -13.12 -14.88
C VAL A 233 13.41 -11.89 -15.74
N LEU A 234 12.46 -11.06 -15.30
CA LEU A 234 12.32 -9.69 -15.78
C LEU A 234 12.80 -8.72 -14.69
N THR A 235 13.56 -7.71 -15.09
CA THR A 235 13.96 -6.60 -14.22
C THR A 235 13.45 -5.27 -14.77
N ASP A 236 13.10 -4.34 -13.88
CA ASP A 236 12.61 -3.02 -14.27
C ASP A 236 13.74 -1.98 -14.18
N PRO A 237 14.20 -1.43 -15.32
CA PRO A 237 15.25 -0.41 -15.33
C PRO A 237 14.83 0.96 -14.81
N HIS A 238 13.54 1.22 -14.61
CA HIS A 238 13.03 2.49 -14.10
C HIS A 238 12.94 2.52 -12.58
N LEU A 239 13.08 1.37 -11.93
CA LEU A 239 13.10 1.27 -10.48
C LEU A 239 14.53 1.31 -9.95
N PRO A 240 14.75 1.89 -8.75
CA PRO A 240 16.07 1.90 -8.13
C PRO A 240 16.66 0.50 -8.07
N ASP A 241 17.92 0.38 -8.49
CA ASP A 241 18.69 -0.87 -8.44
C ASP A 241 18.30 -1.97 -9.45
N MET A 242 17.43 -1.71 -10.44
CA MET A 242 17.00 -2.72 -11.43
C MET A 242 16.51 -4.03 -10.79
N PRO A 243 15.48 -3.97 -9.93
CA PRO A 243 14.99 -5.14 -9.20
C PRO A 243 14.27 -6.11 -10.12
N ILE A 244 14.25 -7.40 -9.74
CA ILE A 244 13.47 -8.43 -10.40
C ILE A 244 11.98 -8.20 -10.14
N VAL A 245 11.20 -8.00 -11.20
CA VAL A 245 9.73 -7.86 -11.18
C VAL A 245 9.00 -9.15 -11.54
N TYR A 246 9.69 -10.12 -12.13
CA TYR A 246 9.16 -11.44 -12.41
C TYR A 246 10.27 -12.49 -12.38
N ALA A 247 9.99 -13.66 -11.82
CA ALA A 247 10.87 -14.82 -11.88
C ALA A 247 10.09 -16.06 -12.32
N SER A 248 10.60 -16.75 -13.34
CA SER A 248 9.97 -17.98 -13.85
C SER A 248 10.13 -19.14 -12.88
N ASP A 249 9.30 -20.17 -13.06
CA ASP A 249 9.44 -21.41 -12.28
C ASP A 249 10.78 -22.08 -12.58
N GLY A 250 11.23 -22.04 -13.85
CA GLY A 250 12.54 -22.51 -14.26
C GLY A 250 13.70 -21.81 -13.53
N PHE A 251 13.58 -20.50 -13.28
CA PHE A 251 14.56 -19.76 -12.47
C PHE A 251 14.57 -20.21 -11.01
N SER A 252 13.39 -20.48 -10.47
CA SER A 252 13.26 -20.94 -9.08
C SER A 252 13.87 -22.35 -8.92
N SER A 253 13.58 -23.25 -9.85
CA SER A 253 14.16 -24.60 -9.90
C SER A 253 15.68 -24.57 -10.09
N LEU A 254 16.18 -23.70 -10.97
CA LEU A 254 17.61 -23.56 -11.20
C LEU A 254 18.33 -23.04 -9.96
N THR A 255 17.86 -21.96 -9.35
CA THR A 255 18.63 -21.25 -8.32
C THR A 255 18.35 -21.73 -6.89
N GLY A 256 17.26 -22.47 -6.68
CA GLY A 256 16.77 -22.87 -5.37
C GLY A 256 16.11 -21.72 -4.58
N TYR A 257 16.08 -20.51 -5.13
CA TYR A 257 15.32 -19.41 -4.56
C TYR A 257 13.90 -19.44 -5.09
N SER A 258 12.95 -19.34 -4.18
CA SER A 258 11.55 -19.20 -4.56
C SER A 258 11.23 -17.80 -5.11
N ARG A 259 10.21 -17.67 -5.96
CA ARG A 259 9.80 -16.38 -6.58
C ARG A 259 9.72 -15.25 -5.56
N HIS A 260 9.06 -15.49 -4.43
CA HIS A 260 8.93 -14.47 -3.41
C HIS A 260 10.32 -13.99 -2.92
N GLU A 261 11.35 -14.85 -2.75
CA GLU A 261 12.67 -14.48 -2.19
C GLU A 261 13.52 -13.58 -3.09
N VAL A 262 13.13 -13.47 -4.36
CA VAL A 262 13.92 -12.80 -5.40
C VAL A 262 13.23 -11.57 -5.96
N LEU A 263 11.89 -11.51 -5.89
CA LEU A 263 11.16 -10.30 -6.24
C LEU A 263 11.64 -9.12 -5.39
N GLY A 264 11.86 -7.98 -6.04
CA GLY A 264 12.30 -6.73 -5.40
C GLY A 264 13.81 -6.63 -5.19
N ARG A 265 14.58 -7.64 -5.62
CA ARG A 265 16.05 -7.69 -5.48
C ARG A 265 16.72 -7.64 -6.83
N ASN A 266 17.89 -7.00 -6.91
CA ASN A 266 18.75 -7.14 -8.07
C ASN A 266 19.35 -8.55 -8.15
N CYS A 267 19.47 -9.13 -9.35
CA CYS A 267 19.99 -10.48 -9.58
C CYS A 267 21.42 -10.73 -9.02
N ARG A 268 22.18 -9.69 -8.65
CA ARG A 268 23.53 -9.83 -8.10
C ARG A 268 23.61 -10.67 -6.82
N PHE A 269 22.50 -11.01 -6.17
CA PHE A 269 22.51 -11.95 -5.05
C PHE A 269 22.98 -13.36 -5.46
N LEU A 270 22.98 -13.69 -6.75
CA LEU A 270 23.55 -14.93 -7.29
C LEU A 270 25.08 -14.86 -7.43
N ASN A 271 25.70 -13.69 -7.25
CA ASN A 271 27.15 -13.56 -7.30
C ASN A 271 27.77 -14.09 -6.01
N GLY A 272 29.01 -14.55 -6.09
CA GLY A 272 29.79 -14.99 -4.93
C GLY A 272 31.28 -14.83 -5.15
N PRO A 273 32.13 -15.44 -4.30
CA PRO A 273 33.56 -15.16 -4.24
C PRO A 273 34.32 -15.38 -5.56
N GLY A 274 33.88 -16.33 -6.39
CA GLY A 274 34.49 -16.65 -7.67
C GLY A 274 33.85 -15.96 -8.88
N THR A 275 32.89 -15.04 -8.69
CA THR A 275 32.27 -14.32 -9.81
C THR A 275 33.23 -13.26 -10.36
N ASP A 276 33.61 -13.38 -11.63
CA ASP A 276 34.53 -12.45 -12.28
C ASP A 276 33.92 -11.04 -12.43
N THR A 277 34.57 -10.06 -11.80
CA THR A 277 34.18 -8.64 -11.85
C THR A 277 34.29 -8.03 -13.24
N LYS A 278 35.18 -8.53 -14.11
CA LYS A 278 35.29 -8.06 -15.50
C LYS A 278 34.04 -8.39 -16.30
N VAL A 279 33.49 -9.59 -16.11
CA VAL A 279 32.22 -10.00 -16.73
C VAL A 279 31.06 -9.17 -16.20
N LEU A 280 31.04 -8.86 -14.90
CA LEU A 280 30.03 -7.97 -14.32
C LEU A 280 30.09 -6.55 -14.89
N ASN A 281 31.29 -6.02 -15.14
CA ASN A 281 31.46 -4.71 -15.79
C ASN A 281 30.97 -4.74 -17.23
N LEU A 282 31.29 -5.78 -18.00
CA LEU A 282 30.77 -5.97 -19.36
C LEU A 282 29.24 -5.97 -19.40
N ILE A 283 28.58 -6.66 -18.46
CA ILE A 283 27.12 -6.63 -18.35
C ILE A 283 26.62 -5.20 -18.10
N ARG A 284 27.23 -4.47 -17.17
CA ARG A 284 26.84 -3.08 -16.84
C ARG A 284 26.99 -2.15 -18.04
N ASP A 285 28.08 -2.28 -18.77
CA ASP A 285 28.36 -1.44 -19.94
C ASP A 285 27.38 -1.73 -21.08
N ASN A 286 27.04 -3.01 -21.31
CA ASN A 286 26.02 -3.38 -22.29
C ASN A 286 24.62 -2.90 -21.88
N ILE A 287 24.25 -2.98 -20.60
CA ILE A 287 22.98 -2.44 -20.10
C ILE A 287 22.93 -0.92 -20.31
N LYS A 288 23.99 -0.18 -19.94
CA LYS A 288 24.09 1.27 -20.16
C LYS A 288 24.01 1.65 -21.64
N ALA A 289 24.56 0.82 -22.52
CA ALA A 289 24.50 1.01 -23.97
C ALA A 289 23.19 0.52 -24.59
N GLU A 290 22.21 0.06 -23.80
CA GLU A 290 20.95 -0.53 -24.26
C GLU A 290 21.12 -1.74 -25.21
N LYS A 291 22.22 -2.50 -25.06
CA LYS A 291 22.56 -3.65 -25.89
C LYS A 291 22.28 -4.98 -25.20
N ALA A 292 22.05 -6.01 -26.00
CA ALA A 292 22.03 -7.37 -25.50
C ALA A 292 23.43 -7.81 -25.05
N SER A 293 23.50 -8.69 -24.06
CA SER A 293 24.75 -9.22 -23.50
C SER A 293 24.64 -10.72 -23.32
N ALA A 294 25.52 -11.48 -23.95
CA ALA A 294 25.67 -12.92 -23.74
C ALA A 294 27.02 -13.17 -23.06
N VAL A 295 26.98 -13.74 -21.86
CA VAL A 295 28.18 -13.96 -21.04
C VAL A 295 28.11 -15.29 -20.31
N ARG A 296 29.28 -15.83 -19.98
CA ARG A 296 29.45 -16.98 -19.09
C ARG A 296 30.01 -16.47 -17.77
N LEU A 297 29.30 -16.69 -16.65
CA LEU A 297 29.76 -16.26 -15.32
C LEU A 297 29.46 -17.31 -14.26
N LEU A 298 30.27 -17.31 -13.19
CA LEU A 298 30.06 -18.18 -12.04
C LEU A 298 28.99 -17.58 -11.13
N ASN A 299 27.93 -18.32 -10.87
CA ASN A 299 26.86 -17.96 -9.93
C ASN A 299 26.70 -19.02 -8.84
N TYR A 300 25.99 -18.66 -7.78
CA TYR A 300 25.79 -19.49 -6.60
C TYR A 300 24.30 -19.66 -6.31
N ARG A 301 23.89 -20.89 -6.03
CA ARG A 301 22.51 -21.22 -5.63
C ARG A 301 22.27 -20.86 -4.18
N LYS A 302 21.00 -20.97 -3.75
CA LYS A 302 20.58 -20.71 -2.37
C LYS A 302 21.32 -21.57 -1.33
N ASP A 303 21.67 -22.81 -1.70
CA ASP A 303 22.44 -23.74 -0.86
C ASP A 303 23.95 -23.45 -0.85
N GLY A 304 24.41 -22.44 -1.61
CA GLY A 304 25.82 -22.07 -1.75
C GLY A 304 26.57 -22.85 -2.84
N SER A 305 25.94 -23.79 -3.53
CA SER A 305 26.59 -24.53 -4.62
C SER A 305 26.89 -23.62 -5.82
N PRO A 306 28.11 -23.68 -6.39
CA PRO A 306 28.45 -22.91 -7.58
C PRO A 306 27.93 -23.57 -8.85
N PHE A 307 27.57 -22.78 -9.85
CA PHE A 307 27.25 -23.25 -11.21
C PHE A 307 27.68 -22.24 -12.27
N TRP A 308 28.01 -22.75 -13.46
CA TRP A 308 28.35 -21.93 -14.61
C TRP A 308 27.08 -21.48 -15.31
N ASN A 309 26.73 -20.21 -15.13
CA ASN A 309 25.57 -19.59 -15.74
C ASN A 309 25.94 -19.05 -17.13
N LEU A 310 25.38 -19.66 -18.17
CA LEU A 310 25.28 -19.04 -19.48
C LEU A 310 24.11 -18.05 -19.42
N LEU A 311 24.43 -16.77 -19.31
CA LEU A 311 23.48 -15.68 -19.10
C LEU A 311 23.32 -14.85 -20.38
N HIS A 312 22.08 -14.74 -20.86
CA HIS A 312 21.71 -13.83 -21.93
C HIS A 312 20.75 -12.74 -21.42
N ILE A 313 21.19 -11.49 -21.48
CA ILE A 313 20.41 -10.30 -21.11
C ILE A 313 19.98 -9.57 -22.38
N SER A 314 18.70 -9.21 -22.49
CA SER A 314 18.18 -8.44 -23.64
C SER A 314 17.18 -7.37 -23.19
N PRO A 315 17.23 -6.16 -23.76
CA PRO A 315 16.18 -5.18 -23.54
C PRO A 315 14.86 -5.64 -24.18
N VAL A 316 13.77 -5.47 -23.45
CA VAL A 316 12.40 -5.74 -23.88
C VAL A 316 11.69 -4.41 -24.00
N ARG A 317 11.34 -4.03 -25.24
CA ARG A 317 10.73 -2.74 -25.54
C ARG A 317 9.20 -2.86 -25.59
N ASN A 318 8.51 -1.86 -25.06
CA ASN A 318 7.05 -1.71 -25.19
C ASN A 318 6.65 -1.30 -26.63
N ALA A 319 5.36 -1.06 -26.86
CA ALA A 319 4.85 -0.62 -28.15
C ALA A 319 5.40 0.74 -28.62
N SER A 320 5.81 1.63 -27.69
CA SER A 320 6.41 2.92 -28.04
C SER A 320 7.91 2.83 -28.36
N GLY A 321 8.49 1.63 -28.34
CA GLY A 321 9.92 1.42 -28.60
C GLY A 321 10.83 1.75 -27.42
N LYS A 322 10.29 2.21 -26.28
CA LYS A 322 11.06 2.40 -25.05
C LYS A 322 11.30 1.06 -24.36
N ILE A 323 12.45 0.90 -23.71
CA ILE A 323 12.72 -0.28 -22.88
C ILE A 323 11.71 -0.27 -21.75
N ALA A 324 10.95 -1.36 -21.60
CA ALA A 324 10.04 -1.57 -20.48
C ALA A 324 10.73 -2.41 -19.40
N PHE A 325 11.43 -3.47 -19.82
CA PHE A 325 12.12 -4.39 -18.93
C PHE A 325 13.44 -4.84 -19.55
N TYR A 326 14.32 -5.42 -18.74
CA TYR A 326 15.33 -6.34 -19.23
C TYR A 326 14.92 -7.77 -18.92
N VAL A 327 15.10 -8.68 -19.88
CA VAL A 327 14.98 -10.12 -19.64
C VAL A 327 16.38 -10.71 -19.45
N GLY A 328 16.57 -11.48 -18.39
CA GLY A 328 17.77 -12.29 -18.16
C GLY A 328 17.41 -13.77 -18.23
N VAL A 329 17.96 -14.50 -19.18
CA VAL A 329 17.75 -15.96 -19.36
C VAL A 329 19.00 -16.70 -18.93
N GLN A 330 18.84 -17.66 -18.02
CA GLN A 330 19.94 -18.43 -17.43
C GLN A 330 19.90 -19.89 -17.90
N ILE A 331 21.06 -20.45 -18.21
CA ILE A 331 21.24 -21.89 -18.44
C ILE A 331 22.45 -22.34 -17.64
N ASP A 332 22.30 -23.42 -16.90
CA ASP A 332 23.44 -24.08 -16.26
C ASP A 332 24.17 -24.94 -17.29
N GLU A 333 25.42 -24.59 -17.55
CA GLU A 333 26.30 -25.33 -18.48
C GLU A 333 26.50 -26.79 -18.04
N GLY A 334 26.48 -27.08 -16.74
CA GLY A 334 26.60 -28.43 -16.20
C GLY A 334 25.32 -29.26 -16.26
N SER A 335 24.19 -28.66 -16.64
CA SER A 335 22.91 -29.37 -16.68
C SER A 335 22.81 -30.28 -17.91
N LYS A 336 22.53 -31.56 -17.67
CA LYS A 336 22.20 -32.53 -18.73
C LYS A 336 20.81 -32.22 -19.30
N SER A 337 20.70 -31.19 -20.12
CA SER A 337 19.45 -30.85 -20.81
C SER A 337 19.62 -30.96 -22.32
N ASP A 338 19.91 -32.19 -22.75
CA ASP A 338 19.98 -32.64 -24.16
C ASP A 338 18.61 -33.15 -24.67
N GLU A 339 17.48 -32.74 -24.10
CA GLU A 339 16.19 -33.30 -24.51
C GLU A 339 15.75 -32.88 -25.94
N HIS A 340 16.37 -31.87 -26.57
CA HIS A 340 15.89 -31.30 -27.84
C HIS A 340 16.97 -30.97 -28.89
N GLY A 341 18.26 -31.24 -28.65
CA GLY A 341 19.35 -30.97 -29.61
C GLY A 341 19.59 -29.49 -29.98
N LEU A 342 18.93 -28.55 -29.30
CA LEU A 342 19.08 -27.11 -29.54
C LEU A 342 20.27 -26.53 -28.76
N SER A 343 21.04 -25.65 -29.41
CA SER A 343 22.13 -24.96 -28.72
C SER A 343 21.62 -24.10 -27.55
N PRO A 344 22.43 -23.86 -26.51
CA PRO A 344 22.06 -22.96 -25.41
C PRO A 344 21.62 -21.57 -25.89
N GLU A 345 22.30 -21.04 -26.90
CA GLU A 345 21.97 -19.76 -27.52
C GLU A 345 20.56 -19.78 -28.15
N MET A 346 20.21 -20.81 -28.91
CA MET A 346 18.86 -20.92 -29.50
C MET A 346 17.77 -20.99 -28.43
N ARG A 347 18.02 -21.71 -27.32
CA ARG A 347 17.09 -21.80 -26.19
C ARG A 347 16.91 -20.43 -25.51
N GLN A 348 17.99 -19.69 -25.32
CA GLN A 348 17.95 -18.35 -24.76
C GLN A 348 17.19 -17.38 -25.66
N LEU A 349 17.53 -17.33 -26.95
CA LEU A 349 16.88 -16.44 -27.92
C LEU A 349 15.40 -16.78 -28.10
N GLY A 350 15.03 -18.06 -28.07
CA GLY A 350 13.63 -18.50 -28.08
C GLY A 350 12.82 -18.01 -26.89
N ALA A 351 13.40 -18.05 -25.68
CA ALA A 351 12.77 -17.50 -24.48
C ALA A 351 12.65 -15.97 -24.55
N VAL A 352 13.70 -15.27 -25.00
CA VAL A 352 13.68 -13.82 -25.22
C VAL A 352 12.59 -13.42 -26.22
N GLY A 353 12.42 -14.17 -27.31
CA GLY A 353 11.37 -13.96 -28.30
C GLY A 353 9.97 -14.04 -27.69
N GLN A 354 9.68 -15.11 -26.95
CA GLN A 354 8.39 -15.29 -26.28
C GLN A 354 8.08 -14.18 -25.26
N VAL A 355 9.08 -13.77 -24.48
CA VAL A 355 8.96 -12.65 -23.54
C VAL A 355 8.67 -11.33 -24.27
N LYS A 356 9.40 -11.04 -25.35
CA LYS A 356 9.17 -9.82 -26.17
C LYS A 356 7.76 -9.77 -26.74
N VAL A 357 7.24 -10.92 -27.20
CA VAL A 357 5.86 -11.03 -27.66
C VAL A 357 4.87 -10.75 -26.52
N ALA A 358 5.03 -11.40 -25.36
CA ALA A 358 4.15 -11.22 -24.22
C ALA A 358 4.05 -9.76 -23.75
N VAL A 359 5.19 -9.04 -23.70
CA VAL A 359 5.22 -7.63 -23.28
C VAL A 359 4.60 -6.70 -24.34
N ARG A 360 4.82 -6.96 -25.63
CA ARG A 360 4.25 -6.14 -26.72
C ARG A 360 2.74 -6.28 -26.84
N SER A 361 2.20 -7.49 -26.70
CA SER A 361 0.76 -7.75 -26.84
C SER A 361 -0.10 -7.00 -25.83
N LEU A 362 0.44 -6.66 -24.66
CA LEU A 362 -0.28 -5.90 -23.62
C LEU A 362 -0.29 -4.40 -23.86
N SER A 363 0.78 -3.87 -24.45
CA SER A 363 0.88 -2.44 -24.77
C SER A 363 -0.05 -2.04 -25.92
N SER A 364 -0.59 -3.01 -26.65
CA SER A 364 -1.46 -2.80 -27.81
C SER A 364 -2.96 -2.76 -27.44
N GLY A 365 -3.33 -3.11 -26.20
CA GLY A 365 -4.73 -3.16 -25.74
C GLY A 365 -5.30 -1.84 -25.21
N VAL A 366 -4.53 -0.75 -25.17
CA VAL A 366 -4.92 0.55 -24.58
C VAL A 366 -5.18 1.63 -25.65
N GLY A 367 -5.29 1.27 -26.92
CA GLY A 367 -5.54 2.23 -27.99
C GLY A 367 -6.45 1.69 -29.09
N SER A 368 -7.76 1.88 -28.94
CA SER A 368 -8.61 2.58 -29.90
C SER A 368 -10.09 2.43 -29.53
N SER A 369 -10.61 3.36 -28.74
CA SER A 369 -12.03 3.73 -28.75
C SER A 369 -12.14 5.25 -28.81
N ARG A 370 -11.64 5.82 -29.91
CA ARG A 370 -12.07 7.15 -30.36
C ARG A 370 -13.12 6.97 -31.46
N PHE A 371 -14.20 7.71 -31.27
CA PHE A 371 -15.42 7.80 -32.06
C PHE A 371 -15.26 7.83 -33.59
N SER A 372 -16.18 7.13 -34.26
CA SER A 372 -16.88 7.50 -35.51
C SER A 372 -18.01 6.46 -35.65
N SER A 373 -19.30 6.76 -35.80
CA SER A 373 -20.01 7.93 -36.35
C SER A 373 -21.37 8.09 -35.68
#